data_AF-A0A1C6L581-F1
#
_entry.id   AF-A0A1C6L581-F1
#
_cell.length_a   1.000
_cell.length_b   1.000
_cell.length_c   1.000
_cell.angle_alpha   90.00
_cell.angle_beta   90.00
_cell.angle_gamma   90.00
#
_symmetry.space_group_name_H-M   'P 1'
#
loop_
_entity.id
_entity.type
_entity.pdbx_description
1 polymer ?
#
loop_
_entity_poly.entity_id
_entity_poly.type
_entity_poly.pdbx_seq_one_letter_code
_entity_poly.pdbx_strand_id
1 'polypeptide(L)'
;MENEYLSHHGILGMKWGVRRYQNKDGTLTSAGRKKASKMRAEYTNLTGKNLRRHPESAKGSESSKTKSKSKSVKDMSDDEIRQKISRIKLEQELSSLTPKQVSKGKKIAQTVMKDMITPAAIDVGKQLSKSFMTKTINNTFKLDDDVKIYTNNKKK
;
A
#
# COMPACT_ATOMS: atom_id res chain seq x y z
N MET A 1 -1.35 57.97 32.66
CA MET A 1 -1.76 56.58 32.35
C MET A 1 -1.79 56.47 30.85
N GLU A 2 -0.79 55.83 30.26
CA GLU A 2 -0.75 55.55 28.83
C GLU A 2 -1.74 54.43 28.53
N ASN A 3 -2.70 54.69 27.63
CA ASN A 3 -3.69 53.70 27.23
C ASN A 3 -3.04 52.73 26.24
N GLU A 4 -2.74 51.52 26.69
CA GLU A 4 -2.26 50.44 25.82
C GLU A 4 -3.44 49.91 24.98
N TYR A 5 -3.55 50.38 23.73
CA TYR A 5 -4.56 49.90 22.80
C TYR A 5 -4.03 48.71 21.98
N LEU A 6 -4.79 47.61 21.96
CA LEU A 6 -4.47 46.45 21.15
C LEU A 6 -4.91 46.70 19.69
N SER A 7 -4.03 47.25 18.86
CA SER A 7 -4.29 47.43 17.43
C SER A 7 -4.14 46.11 16.67
N HIS A 8 -5.24 45.56 16.17
CA HIS A 8 -5.20 44.39 15.28
C HIS A 8 -4.97 44.83 13.83
N HIS A 9 -3.80 44.53 13.29
CA HIS A 9 -3.49 44.66 11.86
C HIS A 9 -4.16 43.51 11.09
N GLY A 10 -5.40 43.74 10.67
CA GLY A 10 -6.12 42.88 9.73
C GLY A 10 -5.87 43.31 8.29
N ILE A 11 -6.28 42.47 7.34
CA ILE A 11 -6.27 42.92 5.95
C ILE A 11 -7.53 43.74 5.67
N LEU A 12 -7.35 44.95 5.15
CA LEU A 12 -8.42 45.88 4.81
C LEU A 12 -9.55 45.19 4.02
N GLY A 13 -10.80 45.36 4.48
CA GLY A 13 -11.99 44.77 3.86
C GLY A 13 -12.30 43.31 4.23
N MET A 14 -11.53 42.67 5.10
CA MET A 14 -11.81 41.31 5.56
C MET A 14 -12.90 41.30 6.66
N LYS A 15 -14.00 40.57 6.43
CA LYS A 15 -15.04 40.38 7.46
C LYS A 15 -14.60 39.31 8.46
N TRP A 16 -14.92 39.50 9.74
CA TRP A 16 -14.67 38.51 10.79
C TRP A 16 -15.35 37.18 10.43
N GLY A 17 -14.65 36.06 10.67
CA GLY A 17 -15.14 34.71 10.39
C GLY A 17 -15.12 34.27 8.91
N VAL A 18 -14.87 35.18 7.95
CA VAL A 18 -14.81 34.83 6.51
C VAL A 18 -13.36 34.82 6.04
N ARG A 19 -12.87 33.67 5.56
CA ARG A 19 -11.50 33.54 5.04
C ARG A 19 -11.47 33.73 3.53
N ARG A 20 -10.73 34.73 3.03
CA ARG A 20 -10.60 35.03 1.57
C ARG A 20 -10.26 33.86 0.65
N TYR A 21 -9.49 32.90 1.12
CA TYR A 21 -9.01 31.78 0.30
C TYR A 21 -9.67 30.45 0.67
N GLN A 22 -10.64 30.46 1.58
CA GLN A 22 -11.40 29.27 1.96
C GLN A 22 -12.90 29.52 1.78
N ASN A 23 -13.58 28.50 1.29
CA ASN A 23 -15.02 28.42 1.26
C ASN A 23 -15.56 28.16 2.68
N LYS A 24 -16.87 28.31 2.88
CA LYS A 24 -17.53 28.08 4.19
C LYS A 24 -17.34 26.64 4.69
N ASP A 25 -17.18 25.68 3.79
CA ASP A 25 -16.90 24.27 4.06
C ASP A 25 -15.41 23.99 4.40
N GLY A 26 -14.56 25.03 4.44
CA GLY A 26 -13.13 24.92 4.72
C GLY A 26 -12.27 24.53 3.51
N THR A 27 -12.87 24.23 2.35
CA THR A 27 -12.13 23.94 1.12
C THR A 27 -11.48 25.22 0.56
N LEU A 28 -10.41 25.11 -0.22
CA LEU A 28 -9.76 26.28 -0.82
C LEU A 28 -10.55 26.80 -2.03
N THR A 29 -10.71 28.12 -2.14
CA THR A 29 -11.21 28.78 -3.37
C THR A 29 -10.24 28.57 -4.54
N SER A 30 -10.66 28.85 -5.78
CA SER A 30 -9.78 28.75 -6.95
C SER A 30 -8.51 29.61 -6.80
N ALA A 31 -8.67 30.85 -6.33
CA ALA A 31 -7.54 31.73 -6.00
C ALA A 31 -6.68 31.16 -4.86
N GLY A 32 -7.30 30.57 -3.83
CA GLY A 32 -6.60 29.90 -2.74
C GLY A 32 -5.73 28.74 -3.20
N ARG A 33 -6.25 27.89 -4.11
CA ARG A 33 -5.49 26.78 -4.70
C ARG A 33 -4.29 27.26 -5.51
N LYS A 34 -4.48 28.28 -6.36
CA LYS A 34 -3.38 28.90 -7.13
C LYS A 34 -2.30 29.49 -6.23
N LYS A 35 -2.69 30.15 -5.14
CA LYS A 35 -1.74 30.68 -4.16
C LYS A 35 -0.97 29.57 -3.46
N ALA A 36 -1.67 28.52 -3.01
CA ALA A 36 -1.04 27.38 -2.36
C ALA A 36 -0.05 26.63 -3.27
N SER A 37 -0.39 26.46 -4.56
CA SER A 37 0.52 25.84 -5.53
C SER A 37 1.76 26.69 -5.78
N LYS A 38 1.59 28.02 -5.90
CA LYS A 38 2.72 28.95 -6.04
C LYS A 38 3.67 28.87 -4.84
N MET A 39 3.14 28.95 -3.62
CA MET A 39 3.96 28.86 -2.40
C MET A 39 4.67 27.51 -2.29
N ARG A 40 4.04 26.43 -2.72
CA ARG A 40 4.68 25.10 -2.75
C ARG A 40 5.85 25.07 -3.73
N ALA A 41 5.67 25.62 -4.93
CA ALA A 41 6.74 25.68 -5.92
C ALA A 41 7.91 26.54 -5.44
N GLU A 42 7.62 27.71 -4.87
CA GLU A 42 8.62 28.61 -4.29
C GLU A 42 9.40 27.95 -3.16
N TYR A 43 8.73 27.26 -2.24
CA TYR A 43 9.39 26.47 -1.20
C TYR A 43 10.30 25.38 -1.76
N THR A 44 9.83 24.63 -2.76
CA THR A 44 10.64 23.58 -3.40
C THR A 44 11.87 24.19 -4.07
N ASN A 45 11.74 25.34 -4.73
CA ASN A 45 12.86 26.03 -5.37
C ASN A 45 13.90 26.53 -4.36
N LEU A 46 13.45 27.05 -3.21
CA LEU A 46 14.33 27.58 -2.17
C LEU A 46 15.06 26.47 -1.39
N THR A 47 14.38 25.36 -1.10
CA THR A 47 14.88 24.33 -0.17
C THR A 47 15.37 23.06 -0.87
N GLY A 48 15.04 22.88 -2.15
CA GLY A 48 15.22 21.63 -2.89
C GLY A 48 14.34 20.47 -2.40
N LYS A 49 13.44 20.71 -1.43
CA LYS A 49 12.62 19.68 -0.79
C LYS A 49 11.15 19.83 -1.14
N ASN A 50 10.50 18.71 -1.45
CA ASN A 50 9.06 18.69 -1.66
C ASN A 50 8.30 18.63 -0.32
N LEU A 51 7.39 19.59 -0.08
CA LEU A 51 6.46 19.55 1.04
C LEU A 51 5.65 18.24 1.03
N ARG A 52 5.76 17.44 2.09
CA ARG A 52 4.95 16.22 2.27
C ARG A 52 3.55 16.61 2.74
N ARG A 53 2.52 16.00 2.15
CA ARG A 53 1.14 16.22 2.59
C ARG A 53 0.91 15.45 3.89
N HIS A 54 0.39 16.10 4.93
CA HIS A 54 0.00 15.42 6.16
C HIS A 54 -1.10 14.39 5.85
N PRO A 55 -0.98 13.12 6.29
CA PRO A 55 -1.89 12.04 5.91
C PRO A 55 -3.35 12.30 6.31
N GLU A 56 -3.59 13.11 7.34
CA GLU A 56 -4.94 13.45 7.80
C GLU A 56 -5.72 14.36 6.82
N SER A 57 -5.01 15.20 6.06
CA SER A 57 -5.61 16.06 5.02
C SER A 57 -5.95 15.32 3.72
N ALA A 58 -5.63 14.02 3.63
CA ALA A 58 -5.94 13.18 2.48
C ALA A 58 -7.35 12.58 2.53
N LYS A 59 -8.08 12.71 3.65
CA LYS A 59 -9.47 12.21 3.77
C LYS A 59 -10.53 13.09 3.10
N GLY A 60 -10.20 14.31 2.65
CA GLY A 60 -11.17 15.28 2.11
C GLY A 60 -10.96 15.67 0.64
N SER A 61 -10.12 14.97 -0.11
CA SER A 61 -9.95 15.22 -1.55
C SER A 61 -10.00 13.90 -2.31
N GLU A 62 -11.22 13.42 -2.51
CA GLU A 62 -11.62 12.41 -3.49
C GLU A 62 -11.34 12.97 -4.90
N SER A 63 -10.08 12.97 -5.34
CA SER A 63 -9.72 13.12 -6.74
C SER A 63 -8.45 12.33 -7.04
N SER A 64 -8.67 11.08 -7.46
CA SER A 64 -7.87 10.36 -8.45
C SER A 64 -6.36 10.22 -8.20
N LYS A 65 -6.01 9.59 -7.07
CA LYS A 65 -5.12 8.43 -7.17
C LYS A 65 -5.93 7.22 -6.76
N THR A 66 -6.81 6.79 -7.66
CA THR A 66 -7.08 5.36 -7.76
C THR A 66 -5.70 4.72 -7.91
N LYS A 67 -5.19 4.15 -6.82
CA LYS A 67 -4.30 2.99 -6.93
C LYS A 67 -5.09 2.07 -7.85
N SER A 68 -4.76 2.07 -9.14
CA SER A 68 -5.40 1.18 -10.10
C SER A 68 -5.24 -0.19 -9.46
N LYS A 69 -6.33 -0.74 -8.92
CA LYS A 69 -6.34 -2.13 -8.48
C LYS A 69 -5.77 -2.87 -9.67
N SER A 70 -4.61 -3.49 -9.51
CA SER A 70 -3.99 -4.23 -10.60
C SER A 70 -5.06 -5.16 -11.13
N LYS A 71 -5.54 -4.93 -12.36
CA LYS A 71 -6.60 -5.75 -12.96
C LYS A 71 -6.26 -7.20 -12.72
N SER A 72 -7.22 -7.97 -12.22
CA SER A 72 -7.06 -9.41 -12.09
C SER A 72 -6.71 -9.96 -13.47
N VAL A 73 -5.90 -11.03 -13.54
CA VAL A 73 -5.48 -11.60 -14.83
C VAL A 73 -6.68 -11.91 -15.74
N LYS A 74 -7.82 -12.25 -15.13
CA LYS A 74 -9.09 -12.56 -15.81
C LYS A 74 -9.76 -11.35 -16.48
N ASP A 75 -9.47 -10.13 -16.03
CA ASP A 75 -10.08 -8.89 -16.52
C ASP A 75 -9.16 -8.12 -17.49
N MET A 76 -8.03 -8.72 -17.87
CA MET A 76 -7.07 -8.10 -18.78
C MET A 76 -7.38 -8.47 -20.23
N SER A 77 -7.25 -7.51 -21.13
CA SER A 77 -7.27 -7.78 -22.57
C SER A 77 -6.01 -8.53 -22.99
N ASP A 78 -6.07 -9.30 -24.08
CA ASP A 78 -4.95 -10.07 -24.63
C ASP A 78 -3.70 -9.20 -24.88
N ASP A 79 -3.88 -7.95 -25.31
CA ASP A 79 -2.78 -7.02 -25.53
C ASP A 79 -2.10 -6.63 -24.22
N GLU A 80 -2.89 -6.41 -23.15
CA GLU A 80 -2.37 -6.12 -21.82
C GLU A 80 -1.60 -7.33 -21.24
N ILE A 81 -2.10 -8.54 -21.50
CA ILE A 81 -1.42 -9.78 -21.10
C ILE A 81 -0.07 -9.89 -21.80
N ARG A 82 -0.02 -9.68 -23.12
CA ARG A 82 1.21 -9.71 -23.92
C ARG A 82 2.24 -8.69 -23.42
N GLN A 83 1.80 -7.47 -23.13
CA GLN A 83 2.66 -6.42 -22.58
C GLN A 83 3.21 -6.77 -21.19
N LYS A 84 2.39 -7.38 -20.33
CA LYS A 84 2.87 -7.83 -19.02
C LYS A 84 3.88 -8.96 -19.14
N ILE A 85 3.65 -9.92 -20.04
CA ILE A 85 4.59 -11.02 -20.29
C ILE A 85 5.93 -10.48 -20.79
N SER A 86 5.93 -9.55 -21.76
CA SER A 86 7.18 -8.97 -22.28
C SER A 86 7.94 -8.22 -21.19
N ARG A 87 7.25 -7.42 -20.39
CA ARG A 87 7.84 -6.76 -19.22
C ARG A 87 8.46 -7.75 -18.24
N ILE A 88 7.75 -8.81 -17.88
CA ILE A 88 8.25 -9.84 -16.95
C ILE A 88 9.51 -10.50 -17.53
N LYS A 89 9.51 -10.85 -18.82
CA LYS A 89 10.69 -11.42 -19.48
C LYS A 89 11.89 -10.47 -19.42
N LEU A 90 11.68 -9.20 -19.74
CA LEU A 90 12.73 -8.17 -19.66
C LEU A 90 13.25 -7.98 -18.23
N GLU A 91 12.37 -8.00 -17.22
CA GLU A 91 12.79 -7.91 -15.82
C GLU A 91 13.60 -9.13 -15.38
N GLN A 92 13.26 -10.32 -15.89
CA GLN A 92 14.02 -11.56 -15.63
C GLN A 92 15.40 -11.52 -16.29
N GLU A 93 15.48 -11.10 -17.55
CA GLU A 93 16.73 -10.94 -18.28
C GLU A 93 17.60 -9.85 -17.63
N LEU A 94 17.01 -8.70 -17.28
CA LEU A 94 17.73 -7.66 -16.56
C LEU A 94 18.24 -8.18 -15.22
N SER A 95 17.43 -8.93 -14.48
CA SER A 95 17.84 -9.51 -13.19
C SER A 95 18.91 -10.58 -13.32
N SER A 96 19.00 -11.30 -14.45
CA SER A 96 20.05 -12.29 -14.69
C SER A 96 21.36 -11.62 -15.12
N LEU A 97 21.28 -10.60 -15.97
CA LEU A 97 22.43 -9.83 -16.45
C LEU A 97 23.00 -8.89 -15.39
N THR A 98 22.17 -8.41 -14.46
CA THR A 98 22.58 -7.52 -13.37
C THR A 98 22.45 -8.22 -12.01
N PRO A 99 23.44 -9.04 -11.61
CA PRO A 99 23.39 -9.72 -10.32
C PRO A 99 23.40 -8.68 -9.19
N LYS A 100 22.33 -8.64 -8.39
CA LYS A 100 22.24 -7.74 -7.23
C LYS A 100 23.37 -8.06 -6.26
N GLN A 101 24.20 -7.06 -5.96
CA GLN A 101 25.22 -7.15 -4.92
C GLN A 101 24.53 -7.29 -3.55
N VAL A 102 24.41 -8.52 -3.08
CA VAL A 102 23.84 -8.85 -1.76
C VAL A 102 24.95 -9.09 -0.76
N SER A 103 24.77 -8.60 0.48
CA SER A 103 25.72 -8.82 1.56
C SER A 103 25.86 -10.31 1.91
N LYS A 104 27.01 -10.70 2.47
CA LYS A 104 27.30 -12.08 2.86
C LYS A 104 26.22 -12.64 3.81
N GLY A 105 25.76 -11.85 4.78
CA GLY A 105 24.68 -12.24 5.69
C GLY A 105 23.33 -12.47 5.00
N LYS A 106 22.99 -11.67 3.98
CA LYS A 106 21.76 -11.88 3.19
C LYS A 106 21.81 -13.15 2.36
N LYS A 107 22.98 -13.55 1.86
CA LYS A 107 23.16 -14.85 1.17
C LYS A 107 22.88 -16.00 2.13
N ILE A 108 23.45 -15.97 3.33
CA ILE A 108 23.24 -17.00 4.36
C ILE A 108 21.76 -17.09 4.73
N ALA A 109 21.11 -15.96 5.00
CA ALA A 109 19.68 -15.94 5.32
C ALA A 109 18.82 -16.49 4.18
N GLN A 110 19.15 -16.18 2.91
CA GLN A 110 18.44 -16.71 1.76
C GLN A 110 18.63 -18.23 1.60
N THR A 111 19.85 -18.75 1.81
CA THR A 111 20.12 -20.19 1.78
C THR A 111 19.38 -20.92 2.89
N VAL A 112 19.49 -20.45 4.14
CA VAL A 112 18.78 -21.07 5.29
C VAL A 112 17.26 -21.03 5.08
N MET A 113 16.72 -19.92 4.60
CA MET A 113 15.30 -19.80 4.30
C MET A 113 14.87 -20.78 3.19
N LYS A 114 15.65 -20.91 2.12
CA LYS A 114 15.34 -21.79 0.98
C LYS A 114 15.53 -23.28 1.24
N ASP A 115 16.46 -23.65 2.12
CA ASP A 115 16.85 -25.05 2.29
C ASP A 115 16.27 -25.65 3.58
N MET A 116 16.03 -24.85 4.62
CA MET A 116 15.58 -25.35 5.93
C MET A 116 14.13 -24.96 6.25
N ILE A 117 13.74 -23.71 6.01
CA ILE A 117 12.43 -23.20 6.44
C ILE A 117 11.32 -23.61 5.46
N THR A 118 11.58 -23.59 4.16
CA THR A 118 10.59 -23.97 3.13
C THR A 118 10.09 -25.42 3.27
N PRO A 119 10.92 -26.47 3.41
CA PRO A 119 10.38 -27.83 3.59
C PRO A 119 9.63 -28.00 4.91
N ALA A 120 10.10 -27.39 6.00
CA ALA A 120 9.44 -27.46 7.30
C ALA A 120 8.08 -26.74 7.30
N ALA A 121 8.01 -25.54 6.73
CA ALA A 121 6.76 -24.78 6.63
C ALA A 121 5.76 -25.46 5.67
N ILE A 122 6.23 -26.05 4.57
CA ILE A 122 5.39 -26.83 3.65
C ILE A 122 4.83 -28.07 4.36
N ASP A 123 5.62 -28.76 5.18
CA ASP A 123 5.15 -29.96 5.90
C ASP A 123 4.16 -29.62 7.01
N VAL A 124 4.44 -28.59 7.82
CA VAL A 124 3.49 -28.07 8.82
C VAL A 124 2.20 -27.58 8.17
N GLY A 125 2.30 -26.85 7.06
CA GLY A 125 1.15 -26.39 6.29
C GLY A 125 0.31 -27.54 5.73
N LYS A 126 0.95 -28.59 5.18
CA LYS A 126 0.27 -29.82 4.70
C LYS A 126 -0.43 -30.57 5.84
N GLN A 127 0.17 -30.63 7.02
CA GLN A 127 -0.45 -31.31 8.16
C GLN A 127 -1.66 -30.55 8.70
N LEU A 128 -1.55 -29.23 8.86
CA LEU A 128 -2.66 -28.38 9.30
C LEU A 128 -3.79 -28.41 8.28
N SER A 129 -3.51 -28.23 6.99
CA SER A 129 -4.53 -28.24 5.95
C SER A 129 -5.25 -29.59 5.86
N LYS A 130 -4.52 -30.72 5.97
CA LYS A 130 -5.13 -32.05 6.06
C LYS A 130 -6.07 -32.15 7.26
N SER A 131 -5.66 -31.73 8.46
CA SER A 131 -6.48 -31.81 9.67
C SER A 131 -7.75 -30.96 9.58
N PHE A 132 -7.64 -29.74 9.08
CA PHE A 132 -8.80 -28.88 8.84
C PHE A 132 -9.74 -29.49 7.81
N MET A 133 -9.20 -30.00 6.69
CA MET A 133 -9.99 -30.60 5.62
C MET A 133 -10.71 -31.88 6.07
N THR A 134 -10.03 -32.77 6.82
CA THR A 134 -10.68 -33.97 7.39
C THR A 134 -11.77 -33.60 8.38
N LYS A 135 -11.55 -32.58 9.22
CA LYS A 135 -12.55 -32.12 10.19
C LYS A 135 -13.77 -31.53 9.48
N THR A 136 -13.56 -30.75 8.42
CA THR A 136 -14.68 -30.22 7.62
C THR A 136 -15.44 -31.32 6.91
N ILE A 137 -14.76 -32.28 6.27
CA ILE A 137 -15.39 -33.37 5.52
C ILE A 137 -16.18 -34.30 6.45
N ASN A 138 -15.60 -34.73 7.57
CA ASN A 138 -16.29 -35.61 8.51
C ASN A 138 -17.57 -34.92 9.07
N ASN A 139 -17.52 -33.60 9.30
CA ASN A 139 -18.66 -32.84 9.78
C ASN A 139 -19.71 -32.54 8.69
N THR A 140 -19.30 -32.23 7.47
CA THR A 140 -20.24 -31.92 6.36
C THR A 140 -20.93 -33.17 5.82
N PHE A 141 -20.26 -34.31 5.81
CA PHE A 141 -20.83 -35.58 5.31
C PHE A 141 -21.43 -36.45 6.41
N LYS A 142 -21.43 -35.99 7.68
CA LYS A 142 -21.93 -36.74 8.86
C LYS A 142 -21.48 -38.21 8.84
N LEU A 143 -20.20 -38.43 8.52
CA LEU A 143 -19.69 -39.79 8.37
C LEU A 143 -19.67 -40.48 9.74
N ASP A 144 -20.39 -41.60 9.84
CA ASP A 144 -20.42 -42.47 11.01
C ASP A 144 -19.04 -43.07 11.28
N ASP A 145 -18.81 -43.56 12.50
CA ASP A 145 -17.50 -43.98 13.03
C ASP A 145 -16.72 -44.95 12.12
N ASP A 146 -17.43 -45.76 11.33
CA ASP A 146 -16.87 -46.77 10.44
C ASP A 146 -16.27 -46.19 9.13
N VAL A 147 -16.63 -44.95 8.73
CA VAL A 147 -16.20 -44.31 7.47
C VAL A 147 -15.48 -42.97 7.69
N LYS A 148 -15.16 -42.63 8.95
CA LYS A 148 -14.44 -41.39 9.28
C LYS A 148 -13.07 -41.33 8.62
N ILE A 149 -12.77 -40.20 7.99
CA ILE A 149 -11.46 -39.97 7.37
C ILE A 149 -10.49 -39.45 8.44
N TYR A 150 -9.42 -40.19 8.67
CA TYR A 150 -8.36 -39.85 9.63
C TYR A 150 -7.11 -39.32 8.91
N THR A 151 -6.45 -38.33 9.51
CA THR A 151 -5.13 -37.89 9.06
C THR A 151 -4.08 -38.92 9.49
N ASN A 152 -3.62 -39.79 8.59
CA ASN A 152 -2.58 -40.76 8.91
C ASN A 152 -1.18 -40.11 8.86
N ASN A 153 -0.65 -39.74 10.03
CA ASN A 153 0.73 -39.28 10.20
C ASN A 153 1.61 -40.42 10.75
N LYS A 154 1.70 -41.54 10.04
CA LYS A 154 2.72 -42.57 10.37
C LYS A 154 4.06 -42.13 9.79
N LYS A 155 4.86 -41.39 10.57
CA LYS A 155 6.29 -41.26 10.30
C LYS A 155 6.93 -42.65 10.48
N LYS A 156 7.56 -43.19 9.45
CA LYS A 156 8.58 -44.23 9.60
C LYS A 156 9.87 -43.58 10.09
#